data_AF-A0AAN6TC56-F1
#
_entry.id   AF-A0AAN6TC56-F1
#
_cell.length_a   1.000
_cell.length_b   1.000
_cell.length_c   1.000
_cell.angle_alpha   90.00
_cell.angle_beta   90.00
_cell.angle_gamma   90.00
#
_symmetry.space_group_name_H-M   'P 1'
#
loop_
_entity.id
_entity.type
_entity.pdbx_description
1 polymer ?
#
loop_
_entity_poly.entity_id
_entity_poly.type
_entity_poly.pdbx_seq_one_letter_code
_entity_poly.pdbx_strand_id
1 'polypeptide(L)'
;TPPSSPTKSRPGLVSPKKLPRIPATPHRPSSDIFWSREFVDEWNDEHSPRKQLFPDAAAAKKKRVNQSSPEKMSGKSVCGERVPGRGAEKKAFEKARQDLADKFLKELDAVITNGRLAELTAPTGGIRIFWSNKLNKTAGRAHWKCERVRSAVPGEDKVIHHASIELAEKIIDDEHRLLNTLAHEFCHLANYMISGITTNPHGQEFKAWGEKCSQAFGNRGVVVTTKHSYDIAFKFVWECVGCGIEYKRHSKSVDPARHRCSQCQSELKQTKPVPRRKKEDGSPAKQSEWQIFMKEQMPLIRAENPKMPLKDIMRIVAARW
;
A
#
# COMPACT_ATOMS: atom_id res chain seq x y z
N THR A 1 0.93 -65.53 -28.34
CA THR A 1 1.60 -64.22 -28.32
C THR A 1 0.53 -63.13 -28.24
N PRO A 2 0.50 -62.30 -27.18
CA PRO A 2 -0.48 -61.21 -27.08
C PRO A 2 -0.07 -60.00 -27.95
N PRO A 3 -1.01 -59.12 -28.34
CA PRO A 3 -0.72 -57.99 -29.22
C PRO A 3 0.02 -56.86 -28.49
N SER A 4 0.87 -56.14 -29.26
CA SER A 4 1.70 -55.04 -28.77
C SER A 4 0.88 -53.82 -28.35
N SER A 5 1.27 -53.18 -27.24
CA SER A 5 0.64 -51.96 -26.72
C SER A 5 1.01 -50.74 -27.57
N PRO A 6 0.10 -49.76 -27.75
CA PRO A 6 0.37 -48.58 -28.57
C PRO A 6 1.35 -47.62 -27.89
N THR A 7 2.26 -47.06 -28.67
CA THR A 7 3.26 -46.05 -28.28
C THR A 7 2.58 -44.76 -27.81
N LYS A 8 2.71 -44.44 -26.52
CA LYS A 8 2.27 -43.15 -25.95
C LYS A 8 3.20 -42.03 -26.40
N SER A 9 2.86 -41.33 -27.49
CA SER A 9 3.36 -39.97 -27.71
C SER A 9 2.43 -38.97 -27.01
N ARG A 10 2.80 -38.56 -25.80
CA ARG A 10 2.30 -37.30 -25.21
C ARG A 10 3.47 -36.32 -25.22
N PRO A 11 3.32 -35.09 -25.72
CA PRO A 11 4.28 -34.05 -25.42
C PRO A 11 4.26 -33.85 -23.90
N GLY A 12 5.39 -34.10 -23.24
CA GLY A 12 5.51 -33.88 -21.80
C GLY A 12 5.15 -32.43 -21.47
N LEU A 13 4.28 -32.23 -20.49
CA LEU A 13 4.05 -30.90 -19.93
C LEU A 13 5.39 -30.40 -19.37
N VAL A 14 5.90 -29.31 -19.96
CA VAL A 14 7.12 -28.65 -19.46
C VAL A 14 6.76 -28.01 -18.12
N SER A 15 7.29 -28.57 -17.03
CA SER A 15 7.16 -27.97 -15.70
C SER A 15 7.63 -26.50 -15.76
N PRO A 16 6.85 -25.54 -15.22
CA PRO A 16 7.30 -24.17 -15.11
C PRO A 16 8.66 -24.12 -14.43
N LYS A 17 9.61 -23.39 -15.02
CA LYS A 17 10.93 -23.17 -14.40
C LYS A 17 10.70 -22.66 -12.97
N LYS A 18 11.26 -23.36 -11.97
CA LYS A 18 11.14 -22.97 -10.56
C LYS A 18 11.53 -21.49 -10.44
N LEU A 19 10.67 -20.70 -9.77
CA LEU A 19 11.01 -19.33 -9.42
C LEU A 19 12.31 -19.33 -8.62
N PRO A 20 13.17 -18.30 -8.77
CA PRO A 20 14.39 -18.20 -7.99
C PRO A 20 14.04 -18.32 -6.50
N ARG A 21 14.70 -19.23 -5.82
CA ARG A 21 14.52 -19.45 -4.37
C ARG A 21 14.89 -18.15 -3.66
N ILE A 22 14.07 -17.72 -2.71
CA ILE A 22 14.43 -16.63 -1.79
C ILE A 22 15.83 -16.97 -1.25
N PRO A 23 16.83 -16.08 -1.40
CA PRO A 23 18.17 -16.36 -0.90
C PRO A 23 18.10 -16.65 0.61
N ALA A 24 18.98 -17.51 1.08
CA ALA A 24 19.10 -17.74 2.52
C ALA A 24 19.48 -16.41 3.18
N THR A 25 18.81 -16.09 4.28
CA THR A 25 19.14 -14.91 5.08
C THR A 25 20.63 -14.97 5.48
N PRO A 26 21.35 -13.84 5.47
CA PRO A 26 22.76 -13.78 5.89
C PRO A 26 22.97 -14.18 7.35
N HIS A 27 21.90 -14.22 8.16
CA HIS A 27 21.92 -14.68 9.54
C HIS A 27 21.61 -16.18 9.63
N ARG A 28 22.30 -16.87 10.55
CA ARG A 28 22.08 -18.30 10.82
C ARG A 28 20.90 -18.49 11.80
N PRO A 29 20.24 -19.65 11.81
CA PRO A 29 19.13 -19.96 12.74
C PRO A 29 19.46 -19.82 14.24
N SER A 30 20.74 -19.75 14.60
CA SER A 30 21.22 -19.50 15.96
C SER A 30 21.29 -18.01 16.34
N SER A 31 20.92 -17.08 15.45
CA SER A 31 20.89 -15.64 15.68
C SER A 31 19.47 -15.16 15.92
N ASP A 32 19.24 -14.34 16.95
CA ASP A 32 17.93 -13.75 17.23
C ASP A 32 17.37 -12.92 16.07
N ILE A 33 18.25 -12.37 15.23
CA ILE A 33 17.88 -11.61 14.02
C ILE A 33 17.28 -12.53 12.94
N PHE A 34 17.64 -13.81 12.91
CA PHE A 34 17.06 -14.77 11.96
C PHE A 34 15.57 -15.05 12.22
N TRP A 35 15.16 -15.00 13.49
CA TRP A 35 13.77 -15.25 13.91
C TRP A 35 12.98 -13.97 14.16
N SER A 36 13.59 -12.78 14.06
CA SER A 36 12.83 -11.54 14.20
C SER A 36 11.87 -11.43 13.04
N ARG A 37 10.58 -11.27 13.37
CA ARG A 37 9.51 -11.23 12.38
C ARG A 37 9.69 -10.03 11.46
N GLU A 38 10.28 -8.96 11.97
CA GLU A 38 10.60 -7.73 11.26
C GLU A 38 11.67 -7.96 10.20
N PHE A 39 12.77 -8.66 10.52
CA PHE A 39 13.80 -9.02 9.55
C PHE A 39 13.27 -10.05 8.54
N VAL A 40 12.52 -11.05 9.00
CA VAL A 40 11.92 -12.06 8.10
C VAL A 40 10.94 -11.39 7.14
N ASP A 41 10.11 -10.46 7.60
CA ASP A 41 9.16 -9.73 6.76
C ASP A 41 9.88 -8.75 5.81
N GLU A 42 10.92 -8.03 6.26
CA GLU A 42 11.76 -7.16 5.42
C GLU A 42 12.53 -7.97 4.35
N TRP A 43 13.16 -9.08 4.76
CA TRP A 43 13.86 -10.00 3.87
C TRP A 43 12.92 -10.63 2.85
N ASN A 44 11.73 -11.04 3.29
CA ASN A 44 10.70 -11.55 2.39
C ASN A 44 10.19 -10.43 1.46
N ASP A 45 9.96 -9.21 1.92
CA ASP A 45 9.50 -8.11 1.05
C ASP A 45 10.58 -7.72 0.01
N GLU A 46 11.86 -7.80 0.38
CA GLU A 46 13.00 -7.49 -0.50
C GLU A 46 13.29 -8.63 -1.50
N HIS A 47 13.29 -9.88 -1.04
CA HIS A 47 13.76 -11.04 -1.79
C HIS A 47 12.65 -11.97 -2.29
N SER A 48 11.40 -11.79 -1.85
CA SER A 48 10.28 -12.55 -2.41
C SER A 48 10.25 -12.30 -3.92
N PRO A 49 10.28 -13.36 -4.75
CA PRO A 49 10.20 -13.22 -6.19
C PRO A 49 9.01 -12.36 -6.53
N ARG A 50 9.27 -11.12 -6.96
CA ARG A 50 8.22 -10.29 -7.52
C ARG A 50 7.73 -11.07 -8.71
N LYS A 51 6.44 -11.42 -8.70
CA LYS A 51 5.78 -12.03 -9.84
C LYS A 51 5.89 -11.02 -10.98
N GLN A 52 6.98 -11.09 -11.76
CA GLN A 52 7.15 -10.31 -12.97
C GLN A 52 6.18 -10.91 -13.97
N LEU A 53 4.98 -10.36 -13.98
CA LEU A 53 3.92 -10.87 -14.85
C LEU A 53 4.16 -10.52 -16.33
N PHE A 54 5.29 -9.87 -16.68
CA PHE A 54 5.63 -9.43 -18.04
C PHE A 54 7.16 -9.27 -18.23
N PRO A 55 7.83 -10.03 -19.14
CA PRO A 55 9.21 -9.77 -19.56
C PRO A 55 9.37 -8.46 -20.38
N ASP A 56 8.32 -7.98 -21.03
CA ASP A 56 8.39 -6.81 -21.93
C ASP A 56 8.25 -5.44 -21.24
N ALA A 57 8.04 -5.40 -19.92
CA ALA A 57 7.88 -4.15 -19.20
C ALA A 57 9.18 -3.31 -19.14
N ALA A 58 10.35 -3.95 -19.27
CA ALA A 58 11.63 -3.26 -19.36
C ALA A 58 11.84 -2.58 -20.72
N ALA A 59 11.38 -3.20 -21.82
CA ALA A 59 11.38 -2.59 -23.15
C ALA A 59 10.33 -1.46 -23.26
N ALA A 60 9.17 -1.62 -22.62
CA ALA A 60 8.14 -0.57 -22.55
C ALA A 60 8.55 0.65 -21.72
N LYS A 61 9.51 0.51 -20.78
CA LYS A 61 10.06 1.64 -20.01
C LYS A 61 10.94 2.56 -20.85
N LYS A 62 11.70 2.04 -21.83
CA LYS A 62 12.53 2.88 -22.72
C LYS A 62 11.68 3.76 -23.66
N LYS A 63 10.44 3.38 -23.99
CA LYS A 63 9.50 4.22 -24.75
C LYS A 63 8.68 5.22 -23.91
N ARG A 64 8.75 5.16 -22.57
CA ARG A 64 7.91 5.97 -21.67
C ARG A 64 8.59 7.21 -21.07
N VAL A 65 9.87 7.44 -21.35
CA VAL A 65 10.59 8.62 -20.85
C VAL A 65 10.16 9.93 -21.54
N ASN A 66 9.48 9.87 -22.69
CA ASN A 66 9.07 11.07 -23.44
C ASN A 66 7.56 11.41 -23.42
N GLN A 67 6.79 10.96 -22.43
CA GLN A 67 5.40 11.42 -22.28
C GLN A 67 5.10 11.78 -20.82
N SER A 68 5.27 13.05 -20.49
CA SER A 68 4.72 13.68 -19.30
C SER A 68 3.20 13.52 -19.30
N SER A 69 2.65 12.98 -18.21
CA SER A 69 1.21 12.89 -17.98
C SER A 69 0.64 14.28 -17.71
N PRO A 70 -0.39 14.74 -18.45
CA PRO A 70 -1.12 15.93 -18.06
C PRO A 70 -2.07 15.61 -16.91
N GLU A 71 -2.19 16.55 -15.98
CA GLU A 71 -3.18 16.54 -14.91
C GLU A 71 -4.59 16.42 -15.49
N LYS A 72 -5.37 15.52 -14.90
CA LYS A 72 -6.68 15.11 -15.39
C LYS A 72 -7.72 16.16 -14.99
N MET A 73 -8.03 17.09 -15.89
CA MET A 73 -9.22 17.94 -15.77
C MET A 73 -10.50 17.09 -15.86
N SER A 74 -11.44 17.42 -14.98
CA SER A 74 -12.66 16.69 -14.69
C SER A 74 -13.73 16.89 -15.77
N GLY A 75 -14.06 15.83 -16.50
CA GLY A 75 -15.34 15.70 -17.21
C GLY A 75 -16.35 14.95 -16.34
N LYS A 76 -17.46 15.62 -16.00
CA LYS A 76 -18.62 15.03 -15.30
C LYS A 76 -19.19 13.88 -16.15
N SER A 77 -19.25 12.69 -15.56
CA SER A 77 -20.16 11.62 -15.97
C SER A 77 -20.87 11.19 -14.70
N VAL A 78 -22.18 11.41 -14.71
CA VAL A 78 -23.14 11.09 -13.65
C VAL A 78 -23.53 9.63 -13.81
N CYS A 79 -23.38 8.87 -12.73
CA CYS A 79 -24.33 7.91 -12.17
C CYS A 79 -23.60 7.16 -11.04
N GLY A 80 -24.08 7.37 -9.82
CA GLY A 80 -23.40 7.13 -8.56
C GLY A 80 -23.34 8.44 -7.80
N GLU A 81 -24.26 8.62 -6.87
CA GLU A 81 -24.40 9.79 -5.99
C GLU A 81 -23.05 10.13 -5.35
N ARG A 82 -22.35 11.10 -5.92
CA ARG A 82 -21.14 11.67 -5.32
C ARG A 82 -21.60 12.80 -4.44
N VAL A 83 -21.60 12.57 -3.13
CA VAL A 83 -21.75 13.62 -2.12
C VAL A 83 -20.76 14.75 -2.46
N PRO A 84 -21.24 15.97 -2.80
CA PRO A 84 -20.37 17.12 -3.01
C PRO A 84 -19.68 17.45 -1.68
N GLY A 85 -18.34 17.49 -1.65
CA GLY A 85 -17.56 17.85 -0.44
C GLY A 85 -16.40 16.91 -0.12
N ARG A 86 -16.57 15.61 -0.35
CA ARG A 86 -15.61 14.55 0.05
C ARG A 86 -14.19 14.69 -0.52
N GLY A 87 -14.05 15.37 -1.66
CA GLY A 87 -12.75 15.61 -2.31
C GLY A 87 -11.98 16.80 -1.71
N ALA A 88 -12.67 17.79 -1.17
CA ALA A 88 -12.05 18.93 -0.51
C ALA A 88 -11.60 18.57 0.90
N GLU A 89 -12.45 17.86 1.65
CA GLU A 89 -12.14 17.32 2.98
C GLU A 89 -10.93 16.39 2.95
N LYS A 90 -10.86 15.48 1.96
CA LYS A 90 -9.71 14.59 1.79
C LYS A 90 -8.41 15.36 1.56
N LYS A 91 -8.43 16.41 0.74
CA LYS A 91 -7.25 17.26 0.49
C LYS A 91 -6.86 18.07 1.72
N ALA A 92 -7.84 18.57 2.47
CA ALA A 92 -7.60 19.26 3.73
C ALA A 92 -6.95 18.32 4.76
N PHE A 93 -7.46 17.09 4.87
CA PHE A 93 -6.86 16.04 5.69
C PHE A 93 -5.45 15.69 5.22
N GLU A 94 -5.21 15.46 3.93
CA GLU A 94 -3.88 15.16 3.39
C GLU A 94 -2.84 16.25 3.72
N LYS A 95 -3.27 17.52 3.77
CA LYS A 95 -2.41 18.64 4.18
C LYS A 95 -2.14 18.67 5.69
N ALA A 96 -3.13 18.31 6.50
CA ALA A 96 -3.07 18.39 7.97
C ALA A 96 -2.60 17.09 8.65
N ARG A 97 -2.58 15.95 7.93
CA ARG A 97 -2.37 14.61 8.51
C ARG A 97 -1.04 14.46 9.24
N GLN A 98 0.02 15.13 8.75
CA GLN A 98 1.34 15.07 9.36
C GLN A 98 1.32 15.76 10.72
N ASP A 99 0.87 17.02 10.75
CA ASP A 99 0.77 17.80 11.98
C ASP A 99 -0.15 17.14 13.02
N LEU A 100 -1.24 16.53 12.56
CA LEU A 100 -2.17 15.79 13.41
C LEU A 100 -1.51 14.56 14.03
N ALA A 101 -0.78 13.78 13.22
CA ALA A 101 -0.04 12.63 13.69
C ALA A 101 1.04 13.03 14.71
N ASP A 102 1.81 14.08 14.43
CA ASP A 102 2.89 14.53 15.32
C ASP A 102 2.35 15.07 16.65
N LYS A 103 1.26 15.84 16.62
CA LYS A 103 0.58 16.32 17.85
C LYS A 103 0.03 15.15 18.66
N PHE A 104 -0.66 14.23 18.00
CA PHE A 104 -1.29 13.11 18.69
C PHE A 104 -0.25 12.14 19.26
N LEU A 105 0.89 11.92 18.58
CA LEU A 105 1.98 11.11 19.11
C LEU A 105 2.58 11.70 20.40
N LYS A 106 2.78 13.02 20.44
CA LYS A 106 3.25 13.71 21.65
C LYS A 106 2.25 13.58 22.80
N GLU A 107 0.96 13.69 22.49
CA GLU A 107 -0.12 13.56 23.45
C GLU A 107 -0.21 12.11 24.00
N LEU A 108 -0.10 11.11 23.12
CA LEU A 108 -0.02 9.70 23.51
C LEU A 108 1.15 9.44 24.46
N ASP A 109 2.35 9.93 24.13
CA ASP A 109 3.52 9.72 24.99
C ASP A 109 3.37 10.43 26.33
N ALA A 110 2.85 11.66 26.34
CA ALA A 110 2.63 12.41 27.58
C ALA A 110 1.58 11.73 28.49
N VAL A 111 0.47 11.23 27.94
CA VAL A 111 -0.65 10.71 28.73
C VAL A 111 -0.46 9.24 29.12
N ILE A 112 0.08 8.42 28.22
CA ILE A 112 0.12 6.97 28.41
C ILE A 112 1.45 6.53 29.04
N THR A 113 2.54 7.20 28.68
CA THR A 113 3.90 6.81 29.07
C THR A 113 4.67 7.90 29.81
N ASN A 114 4.01 9.01 30.17
CA ASN A 114 4.59 10.15 30.88
C ASN A 114 5.87 10.70 30.23
N GLY A 115 5.94 10.72 28.89
CA GLY A 115 7.11 11.21 28.15
C GLY A 115 8.27 10.21 28.03
N ARG A 116 8.12 9.00 28.57
CA ARG A 116 9.22 8.03 28.63
C ARG A 116 9.69 7.55 27.25
N LEU A 117 8.82 7.46 26.24
CA LEU A 117 9.28 7.07 24.90
C LEU A 117 10.08 8.22 24.25
N ALA A 118 9.68 9.48 24.43
CA ALA A 118 10.46 10.62 23.98
C ALA A 118 11.82 10.66 24.66
N GLU A 119 11.92 10.40 25.97
CA GLU A 119 13.20 10.32 26.68
C GLU A 119 14.11 9.21 26.11
N LEU A 120 13.58 8.00 25.94
CA LEU A 120 14.34 6.85 25.42
C LEU A 120 14.79 7.05 23.96
N THR A 121 14.04 7.82 23.18
CA THR A 121 14.36 8.12 21.76
C THR A 121 15.02 9.48 21.55
N ALA A 122 15.18 10.32 22.58
CA ALA A 122 15.81 11.63 22.46
C ALA A 122 17.21 11.58 21.80
N PRO A 123 18.09 10.60 22.12
CA PRO A 123 19.40 10.50 21.47
C PRO A 123 19.33 10.24 19.95
N THR A 124 18.22 9.70 19.45
CA THR A 124 18.03 9.35 18.03
C THR A 124 17.14 10.34 17.28
N GLY A 125 16.78 11.45 17.92
CA GLY A 125 15.92 12.49 17.35
C GLY A 125 14.42 12.22 17.53
N GLY A 126 14.05 11.36 18.48
CA GLY A 126 12.66 11.03 18.78
C GLY A 126 12.07 9.94 17.88
N ILE A 127 10.81 9.61 18.13
CA ILE A 127 10.03 8.70 17.28
C ILE A 127 9.70 9.42 15.96
N ARG A 128 10.13 8.84 14.83
CA ARG A 128 9.92 9.44 13.50
C ARG A 128 8.67 8.88 12.83
N ILE A 129 7.74 9.74 12.42
CA ILE A 129 6.59 9.34 11.61
C ILE A 129 6.90 9.55 10.12
N PHE A 130 6.58 8.56 9.29
CA PHE A 130 6.71 8.69 7.84
C PHE A 130 5.55 8.01 7.08
N TRP A 131 5.19 8.60 5.95
CA TRP A 131 4.08 8.14 5.12
C TRP A 131 4.57 7.31 3.94
N SER A 132 3.95 6.17 3.72
CA SER A 132 4.35 5.20 2.70
C SER A 132 3.24 4.92 1.70
N ASN A 133 3.59 5.03 0.41
CA ASN A 133 2.76 4.61 -0.71
C ASN A 133 2.84 3.10 -1.01
N LYS A 134 3.80 2.42 -0.37
CA LYS A 134 4.10 0.99 -0.56
C LYS A 134 3.36 0.12 0.45
N LEU A 135 2.97 0.67 1.60
CA LEU A 135 2.12 0.00 2.58
C LEU A 135 0.68 -0.08 2.06
N ASN A 136 0.29 -1.24 1.52
CA ASN A 136 -0.99 -1.46 0.85
C ASN A 136 -1.79 -2.65 1.45
N LYS A 137 -1.30 -3.24 2.55
CA LYS A 137 -1.93 -4.38 3.24
C LYS A 137 -2.27 -4.09 4.70
N THR A 138 -1.51 -3.21 5.35
CA THR A 138 -1.71 -2.76 6.73
C THR A 138 -1.81 -1.24 6.77
N ALA A 139 -2.46 -0.69 7.78
CA ALA A 139 -2.63 0.76 7.93
C ALA A 139 -1.37 1.43 8.51
N GLY A 140 -0.66 0.75 9.40
CA GLY A 140 0.61 1.20 9.96
C GLY A 140 1.60 0.04 10.18
N ARG A 141 2.83 0.40 10.53
CA ARG A 141 3.88 -0.47 11.08
C ARG A 141 4.78 0.31 12.03
N ALA A 142 4.98 -0.19 13.24
CA ALA A 142 6.01 0.27 14.15
C ALA A 142 7.35 -0.43 13.86
N HIS A 143 8.42 0.36 13.74
CA HIS A 143 9.79 -0.09 13.59
C HIS A 143 10.58 0.30 14.83
N TRP A 144 11.27 -0.67 15.43
CA TRP A 144 12.10 -0.43 16.60
C TRP A 144 13.40 -1.22 16.50
N LYS A 145 14.51 -0.56 16.86
CA LYS A 145 15.83 -1.17 16.98
C LYS A 145 16.51 -0.64 18.23
N CYS A 146 17.10 -1.56 18.99
CA CYS A 146 17.88 -1.26 20.18
C CYS A 146 19.38 -1.48 19.87
N GLU A 147 20.21 -0.49 20.14
CA GLU A 147 21.66 -0.58 20.04
C GLU A 147 22.29 -0.40 21.41
N ARG A 148 23.16 -1.33 21.82
CA ARG A 148 23.92 -1.22 23.07
C ARG A 148 25.32 -0.71 22.74
N VAL A 149 25.59 0.53 23.11
CA VAL A 149 26.91 1.14 22.96
C VAL A 149 27.68 0.90 24.24
N ARG A 150 28.71 0.06 24.16
CA ARG A 150 29.62 -0.18 25.27
C ARG A 150 30.47 1.06 25.49
N SER A 151 30.44 1.60 26.70
CA SER A 151 31.35 2.68 27.08
C SER A 151 32.73 2.11 27.41
N ALA A 152 33.76 2.93 27.20
CA ALA A 152 35.11 2.61 27.67
C ALA A 152 35.19 2.59 29.20
N VAL A 153 34.21 3.21 29.87
CA VAL A 153 34.05 3.21 31.33
C VAL A 153 33.18 2.02 31.75
N PRO A 154 33.66 1.12 32.62
CA PRO A 154 32.87 0.01 33.14
C PRO A 154 31.61 0.52 33.85
N GLY A 155 30.43 0.10 33.38
CA GLY A 155 29.13 0.45 33.99
C GLY A 155 28.34 1.56 33.29
N GLU A 156 28.90 2.22 32.27
CA GLU A 156 28.20 3.24 31.48
C GLU A 156 27.70 2.74 30.12
N ASP A 157 27.25 1.49 30.04
CA ASP A 157 26.66 0.97 28.80
C ASP A 157 25.40 1.78 28.45
N LYS A 158 25.43 2.47 27.31
CA LYS A 158 24.31 3.29 26.84
C LYS A 158 23.43 2.48 25.92
N VAL A 159 22.14 2.47 26.21
CA VAL A 159 21.13 1.86 25.34
C VAL A 159 20.52 2.96 24.48
N ILE A 160 20.69 2.83 23.17
CA ILE A 160 20.15 3.77 22.18
C ILE A 160 18.95 3.11 21.51
N HIS A 161 17.79 3.76 21.58
CA HIS A 161 16.57 3.29 20.94
C HIS A 161 16.30 4.08 19.66
N HIS A 162 16.25 3.38 18.53
CA HIS A 162 15.77 3.91 17.26
C HIS A 162 14.33 3.46 17.07
N ALA A 163 13.40 4.41 17.00
CA ALA A 163 11.99 4.12 16.78
C ALA A 163 11.42 4.94 15.61
N SER A 164 10.56 4.32 14.82
CA SER A 164 9.82 5.01 13.77
C SER A 164 8.48 4.33 13.50
N ILE A 165 7.52 5.10 13.01
CA ILE A 165 6.17 4.64 12.67
C ILE A 165 5.92 4.92 11.20
N GLU A 166 5.69 3.87 10.43
CA GLU A 166 5.28 3.92 9.03
C GLU A 166 3.76 3.92 8.94
N LEU A 167 3.18 4.90 8.23
CA LEU A 167 1.73 5.02 8.01
C LEU A 167 1.37 4.90 6.52
N ALA A 168 0.31 4.15 6.21
CA ALA A 168 -0.15 3.93 4.85
C ALA A 168 -0.98 5.10 4.30
N GLU A 169 -0.43 5.83 3.35
CA GLU A 169 -1.07 6.99 2.72
C GLU A 169 -2.41 6.65 2.02
N LYS A 170 -2.54 5.44 1.48
CA LYS A 170 -3.74 5.03 0.72
C LYS A 170 -4.85 4.43 1.58
N ILE A 171 -4.55 4.11 2.84
CA ILE A 171 -5.46 3.40 3.75
C ILE A 171 -6.00 4.35 4.81
N ILE A 172 -5.16 5.28 5.28
CA ILE A 172 -5.52 6.32 6.23
C ILE A 172 -5.99 7.55 5.44
N ASP A 173 -7.31 7.69 5.30
CA ASP A 173 -7.96 8.76 4.55
C ASP A 173 -8.82 9.70 5.41
N ASP A 174 -8.90 9.46 6.71
CA ASP A 174 -9.61 10.29 7.68
C ASP A 174 -8.88 10.34 9.04
N GLU A 175 -9.26 11.30 9.87
CA GLU A 175 -8.66 11.53 11.19
C GLU A 175 -8.88 10.35 12.14
N HIS A 176 -10.08 9.78 12.20
CA HIS A 176 -10.38 8.69 13.11
C HIS A 176 -9.50 7.46 12.85
N ARG A 177 -9.29 7.11 11.56
CA ARG A 177 -8.36 6.05 11.16
C ARG A 177 -6.92 6.36 11.53
N LEU A 178 -6.50 7.62 11.39
CA LEU A 178 -5.16 8.05 11.76
C LEU A 178 -4.93 7.86 13.27
N LEU A 179 -5.83 8.39 14.10
CA LEU A 179 -5.71 8.29 15.56
C LEU A 179 -5.64 6.82 16.01
N ASN A 180 -6.57 6.00 15.54
CA ASN A 180 -6.60 4.59 15.92
C ASN A 180 -5.36 3.81 15.46
N THR A 181 -4.92 4.04 14.21
CA THR A 181 -3.73 3.37 13.68
C THR A 181 -2.50 3.82 14.45
N LEU A 182 -2.34 5.12 14.68
CA LEU A 182 -1.18 5.66 15.40
C LEU A 182 -1.14 5.16 16.85
N ALA A 183 -2.29 5.11 17.53
CA ALA A 183 -2.38 4.54 18.88
C ALA A 183 -1.99 3.06 18.90
N HIS A 184 -2.39 2.27 17.91
CA HIS A 184 -1.96 0.86 17.78
C HIS A 184 -0.45 0.74 17.60
N GLU A 185 0.14 1.48 16.66
CA GLU A 185 1.59 1.46 16.43
C GLU A 185 2.37 1.98 17.65
N PHE A 186 1.82 2.97 18.36
CA PHE A 186 2.37 3.46 19.61
C PHE A 186 2.39 2.38 20.70
N CYS A 187 1.31 1.60 20.84
CA CYS A 187 1.27 0.47 21.79
C CYS A 187 2.35 -0.57 21.48
N HIS A 188 2.68 -0.81 20.20
CA HIS A 188 3.83 -1.65 19.84
C HIS A 188 5.14 -1.08 20.36
N LEU A 189 5.42 0.21 20.13
CA LEU A 189 6.63 0.86 20.64
C LEU A 189 6.71 0.81 22.16
N ALA A 190 5.60 1.10 22.87
CA ALA A 190 5.56 1.01 24.33
C ALA A 190 5.82 -0.42 24.83
N ASN A 191 5.27 -1.42 24.15
CA ASN A 191 5.50 -2.82 24.48
C ASN A 191 6.98 -3.23 24.33
N TYR A 192 7.63 -2.78 23.25
CA TYR A 192 9.05 -3.06 23.01
C TYR A 192 9.98 -2.31 23.96
N MET A 193 9.73 -1.00 24.14
CA MET A 193 10.66 -0.10 24.82
C MET A 193 10.47 -0.03 26.33
N ILE A 194 9.24 -0.11 26.82
CA ILE A 194 8.94 -0.03 28.25
C ILE A 194 8.77 -1.44 28.83
N SER A 195 7.92 -2.26 28.22
CA SER A 195 7.64 -3.61 28.73
C SER A 195 8.75 -4.61 28.40
N GLY A 196 9.61 -4.31 27.41
CA GLY A 196 10.70 -5.19 26.99
C GLY A 196 10.22 -6.47 26.29
N ILE A 197 8.97 -6.52 25.84
CA ILE A 197 8.34 -7.71 25.25
C ILE A 197 8.46 -7.65 23.73
N THR A 198 9.31 -8.50 23.15
CA THR A 198 9.56 -8.55 21.69
C THR A 198 8.99 -9.79 21.01
N THR A 199 8.70 -10.85 21.76
CA THR A 199 8.30 -12.15 21.21
C THR A 199 6.80 -12.26 20.94
N ASN A 200 5.98 -11.57 21.72
CA ASN A 200 4.52 -11.56 21.59
C ASN A 200 4.01 -10.12 21.41
N PRO A 201 3.99 -9.59 20.18
CA PRO A 201 3.72 -8.18 19.92
C PRO A 201 2.27 -7.76 20.23
N HIS A 202 1.33 -8.71 20.34
CA HIS A 202 -0.08 -8.48 20.70
C HIS A 202 -0.49 -9.26 21.96
N GLY A 203 0.48 -9.49 22.87
CA GLY A 203 0.30 -10.18 24.14
C GLY A 203 -0.54 -9.43 25.18
N GLN A 204 -0.42 -9.84 26.44
CA GLN A 204 -1.18 -9.23 27.54
C GLN A 204 -0.78 -7.78 27.76
N GLU A 205 0.50 -7.49 27.64
CA GLU A 205 1.13 -6.19 27.82
C GLU A 205 0.68 -5.22 26.73
N PHE A 206 0.65 -5.66 25.46
CA PHE A 206 0.07 -4.88 24.37
C PHE A 206 -1.39 -4.54 24.64
N LYS A 207 -2.19 -5.52 25.08
CA LYS A 207 -3.61 -5.27 25.40
C LYS A 207 -3.76 -4.27 26.53
N ALA A 208 -2.91 -4.34 27.57
CA ALA A 208 -2.91 -3.38 28.66
C ALA A 208 -2.57 -1.96 28.18
N TRP A 209 -1.59 -1.81 27.28
CA TRP A 209 -1.30 -0.51 26.64
C TRP A 209 -2.46 -0.03 25.77
N GLY A 210 -3.06 -0.93 24.98
CA GLY A 210 -4.21 -0.62 24.15
C GLY A 210 -5.44 -0.19 24.95
N GLU A 211 -5.68 -0.83 26.09
CA GLU A 211 -6.75 -0.46 27.02
C GLU A 211 -6.51 0.92 27.62
N LYS A 212 -5.28 1.23 28.08
CA LYS A 212 -4.92 2.58 28.54
C LYS A 212 -5.18 3.64 27.47
N CYS A 213 -4.74 3.39 26.23
CA CYS A 213 -5.00 4.29 25.10
C CYS A 213 -6.50 4.47 24.85
N SER A 214 -7.27 3.38 24.87
CA SER A 214 -8.72 3.41 24.60
C SER A 214 -9.49 4.11 25.71
N GLN A 215 -9.07 3.98 26.97
CA GLN A 215 -9.65 4.69 28.10
C GLN A 215 -9.34 6.20 28.04
N ALA A 216 -8.09 6.57 27.78
CA ALA A 216 -7.67 7.97 27.76
C ALA A 216 -8.20 8.76 26.56
N PHE A 217 -8.29 8.13 25.39
CA PHE A 217 -8.65 8.79 24.13
C PHE A 217 -9.97 8.29 23.52
N GLY A 218 -10.77 7.54 24.30
CA GLY A 218 -12.05 7.00 23.84
C GLY A 218 -13.05 8.08 23.42
N ASN A 219 -13.00 9.27 24.02
CA ASN A 219 -13.79 10.43 23.63
C ASN A 219 -13.54 10.90 22.18
N ARG A 220 -12.37 10.56 21.61
CA ARG A 220 -11.99 10.85 20.22
C ARG A 220 -12.19 9.64 19.29
N GLY A 221 -12.84 8.59 19.78
CA GLY A 221 -13.09 7.34 19.03
C GLY A 221 -11.88 6.41 18.95
N VAL A 222 -10.87 6.57 19.82
CA VAL A 222 -9.72 5.67 19.83
C VAL A 222 -10.09 4.36 20.53
N VAL A 223 -10.02 3.25 19.80
CA VAL A 223 -10.21 1.89 20.27
C VAL A 223 -9.08 1.02 19.72
N VAL A 224 -8.10 0.72 20.57
CA VAL A 224 -6.94 -0.09 20.18
C VAL A 224 -7.29 -1.58 20.29
N THR A 225 -7.42 -2.22 19.14
CA THR A 225 -7.60 -3.67 19.00
C THR A 225 -6.30 -4.35 18.59
N THR A 226 -6.21 -5.67 18.71
CA THR A 226 -5.05 -6.46 18.24
C THR A 226 -4.97 -6.60 16.72
N LYS A 227 -6.04 -6.24 16.00
CA LYS A 227 -6.11 -6.23 14.53
C LYS A 227 -6.73 -4.93 14.07
N HIS A 228 -6.14 -4.28 13.06
CA HIS A 228 -6.79 -3.16 12.39
C HIS A 228 -8.04 -3.64 11.62
N SER A 229 -9.21 -3.61 12.25
CA SER A 229 -10.49 -3.94 11.63
C SER A 229 -11.12 -2.66 11.06
N TYR A 230 -10.63 -2.22 9.90
CA TYR A 230 -11.24 -1.12 9.15
C TYR A 230 -11.54 -1.56 7.71
N ASP A 231 -12.61 -1.02 7.14
CA ASP A 231 -12.95 -1.22 5.73
C ASP A 231 -11.95 -0.49 4.83
N ILE A 232 -10.92 -1.19 4.37
CA ILE A 232 -9.96 -0.65 3.41
C ILE A 232 -10.68 -0.36 2.09
N ALA A 233 -10.74 0.91 1.69
CA ALA A 233 -11.32 1.33 0.43
C ALA A 233 -10.42 0.95 -0.75
N PHE A 234 -10.61 -0.25 -1.30
CA PHE A 234 -9.86 -0.71 -2.47
C PHE A 234 -10.39 -0.08 -3.76
N LYS A 235 -9.47 0.48 -4.55
CA LYS A 235 -9.79 1.11 -5.83
C LYS A 235 -10.27 0.11 -6.88
N PHE A 236 -9.72 -1.09 -6.88
CA PHE A 236 -10.06 -2.15 -7.82
C PHE A 236 -10.50 -3.39 -7.07
N VAL A 237 -11.68 -3.90 -7.39
CA VAL A 237 -12.20 -5.16 -6.86
C VAL A 237 -12.55 -6.05 -8.03
N TRP A 238 -12.14 -7.31 -7.94
CA TRP A 238 -12.41 -8.35 -8.91
C TRP A 238 -13.10 -9.50 -8.21
N GLU A 239 -14.08 -10.10 -8.84
CA GLU A 239 -14.84 -11.21 -8.29
C GLU A 239 -14.70 -12.41 -9.22
N CYS A 240 -14.49 -13.59 -8.64
CA CYS A 240 -14.49 -14.81 -9.42
C CYS A 240 -15.92 -15.17 -9.86
N VAL A 241 -16.10 -15.41 -11.16
CA VAL A 241 -17.40 -15.79 -11.73
C VAL A 241 -17.87 -17.17 -11.24
N GLY A 242 -16.94 -18.08 -10.93
CA GLY A 242 -17.28 -19.45 -10.54
C GLY A 242 -17.57 -19.61 -9.04
N CYS A 243 -16.74 -19.03 -8.17
CA CYS A 243 -16.85 -19.24 -6.72
C CYS A 243 -17.11 -17.97 -5.90
N GLY A 244 -17.26 -16.80 -6.54
CA GLY A 244 -17.58 -15.53 -5.85
C GLY A 244 -16.44 -14.92 -5.02
N ILE A 245 -15.25 -15.54 -4.96
CA ILE A 245 -14.12 -14.99 -4.18
C ILE A 245 -13.71 -13.61 -4.72
N GLU A 246 -13.60 -12.65 -3.81
CA GLU A 246 -13.16 -11.29 -4.11
C GLU A 246 -11.64 -11.13 -4.02
N TYR A 247 -11.06 -10.46 -5.02
CA TYR A 247 -9.68 -10.04 -5.10
C TYR A 247 -9.61 -8.50 -5.10
N LYS A 248 -9.22 -7.93 -3.96
CA LYS A 248 -9.17 -6.49 -3.74
C LYS A 248 -7.75 -5.93 -3.96
N ARG A 249 -7.61 -4.82 -4.71
CA ARG A 249 -6.31 -4.22 -5.11
C ARG A 249 -6.39 -2.69 -5.16
N HIS A 250 -5.29 -2.01 -4.81
CA HIS A 250 -5.15 -0.55 -4.97
C HIS A 250 -4.70 -0.12 -6.38
N SER A 251 -4.20 -1.04 -7.20
CA SER A 251 -3.78 -0.81 -8.59
C SER A 251 -4.52 -1.73 -9.57
N LYS A 252 -4.59 -1.34 -10.85
CA LYS A 252 -5.18 -2.16 -11.93
C LYS A 252 -4.18 -3.24 -12.38
N SER A 253 -3.81 -4.14 -11.48
CA SER A 253 -2.79 -5.16 -11.71
C SER A 253 -3.34 -6.51 -12.15
N VAL A 254 -4.65 -6.73 -12.02
CA VAL A 254 -5.30 -7.96 -12.46
C VAL A 254 -5.69 -7.82 -13.92
N ASP A 255 -5.15 -8.70 -14.75
CA ASP A 255 -5.55 -8.88 -16.14
C ASP A 255 -6.33 -10.19 -16.27
N PRO A 256 -7.65 -10.17 -16.53
CA PRO A 256 -8.47 -11.37 -16.72
C PRO A 256 -8.01 -12.27 -17.85
N ALA A 257 -7.23 -11.78 -18.83
CA ALA A 257 -6.68 -12.65 -19.87
C ALA A 257 -5.60 -13.59 -19.31
N ARG A 258 -4.84 -13.11 -18.31
CA ARG A 258 -3.66 -13.81 -17.76
C ARG A 258 -3.87 -14.40 -16.38
N HIS A 259 -4.79 -13.83 -15.60
CA HIS A 259 -5.04 -14.24 -14.22
C HIS A 259 -6.37 -14.98 -14.13
N ARG A 260 -6.38 -15.99 -13.26
CA ARG A 260 -7.55 -16.81 -12.93
C ARG A 260 -7.71 -16.90 -11.43
N CYS A 261 -8.89 -17.32 -10.99
CA CYS A 261 -9.16 -17.57 -9.59
C CYS A 261 -8.18 -18.62 -9.02
N SER A 262 -7.58 -18.35 -7.88
CA SER A 262 -6.66 -19.29 -7.24
C SER A 262 -7.35 -20.57 -6.77
N GLN A 263 -8.66 -20.53 -6.49
CA GLN A 263 -9.41 -21.66 -5.95
C GLN A 263 -10.01 -22.55 -7.03
N CYS A 264 -10.74 -21.97 -8.00
CA CYS A 264 -11.50 -22.73 -9.00
C CYS A 264 -11.02 -22.51 -10.44
N GLN A 265 -9.95 -21.72 -10.64
CA GLN A 265 -9.38 -21.39 -11.95
C GLN A 265 -10.35 -20.70 -12.94
N SER A 266 -11.56 -20.31 -12.51
CA SER A 266 -12.49 -19.54 -13.34
C SER A 266 -12.02 -18.10 -13.55
N GLU A 267 -12.68 -17.40 -14.49
CA GLU A 267 -12.38 -16.02 -14.82
C GLU A 267 -12.68 -15.04 -13.68
N LEU A 268 -11.99 -13.90 -13.71
CA LEU A 268 -12.16 -12.81 -12.76
C LEU A 268 -12.83 -11.61 -13.46
N LYS A 269 -13.94 -11.15 -12.91
CA LYS A 269 -14.69 -9.99 -13.41
C LYS A 269 -14.42 -8.77 -12.52
N GLN A 270 -14.11 -7.62 -13.12
CA GLN A 270 -13.93 -6.38 -12.35
C GLN A 270 -15.28 -5.87 -11.86
N THR A 271 -15.48 -5.77 -10.56
CA THR A 271 -16.69 -5.21 -9.93
C THR A 271 -16.51 -3.74 -9.57
N LYS A 272 -15.28 -3.32 -9.20
CA LYS A 272 -14.95 -1.90 -8.92
C LYS A 272 -13.68 -1.45 -9.64
N PRO A 273 -13.63 -0.24 -10.21
CA PRO A 273 -14.81 0.52 -10.66
C PRO A 273 -15.57 -0.29 -11.72
N VAL A 274 -16.90 -0.09 -11.83
CA VAL A 274 -17.70 -0.79 -12.85
C VAL A 274 -17.11 -0.48 -14.24
N PRO A 275 -16.70 -1.50 -15.01
CA PRO A 275 -16.21 -1.28 -16.36
C PRO A 275 -17.28 -0.56 -17.19
N ARG A 276 -16.89 0.46 -17.97
CA ARG A 276 -17.81 1.04 -18.96
C ARG A 276 -18.28 -0.09 -19.88
N ARG A 277 -19.60 -0.28 -19.98
CA ARG A 277 -20.21 -1.29 -20.86
C ARG A 277 -19.64 -1.10 -22.27
N LYS A 278 -18.97 -2.13 -22.80
CA LYS A 278 -18.91 -2.32 -24.24
C LYS A 278 -20.33 -2.70 -24.68
N LYS A 279 -20.79 -2.19 -25.82
CA LYS A 279 -22.06 -2.66 -26.40
C LYS A 279 -21.95 -4.16 -26.67
N GLU A 280 -23.09 -4.86 -26.62
CA GLU A 280 -23.19 -6.32 -26.84
C GLU A 280 -22.61 -6.77 -28.19
N ASP A 281 -22.48 -5.85 -29.13
CA ASP A 281 -21.94 -6.03 -30.47
C ASP A 281 -20.40 -5.96 -30.57
N GLY A 282 -19.67 -5.86 -29.43
CA GLY A 282 -18.20 -5.78 -29.45
C GLY A 282 -17.64 -4.47 -30.05
N SER A 283 -18.50 -3.62 -30.61
CA SER A 283 -18.16 -2.31 -31.14
C SER A 283 -17.72 -1.36 -30.01
N PRO A 284 -16.65 -0.57 -30.21
CA PRO A 284 -16.22 0.42 -29.24
C PRO A 284 -17.35 1.40 -28.97
N ALA A 285 -17.52 1.81 -27.70
CA ALA A 285 -18.52 2.80 -27.33
C ALA A 285 -18.39 4.04 -28.24
N LYS A 286 -19.53 4.56 -28.74
CA LYS A 286 -19.55 5.77 -29.58
C LYS A 286 -18.68 6.83 -28.90
N GLN A 287 -17.63 7.26 -29.60
CA GLN A 287 -16.74 8.30 -29.10
C GLN A 287 -17.58 9.55 -28.83
N SER A 288 -17.38 10.20 -27.70
CA SER A 288 -18.09 11.45 -27.42
C SER A 288 -17.69 12.50 -28.45
N GLU A 289 -18.57 13.45 -28.77
CA GLU A 289 -18.28 14.51 -29.75
C GLU A 289 -16.97 15.26 -29.42
N TRP A 290 -16.73 15.52 -28.14
CA TRP A 290 -15.46 16.08 -27.64
C TRP A 290 -14.22 15.22 -27.99
N GLN A 291 -14.32 13.89 -28.01
CA GLN A 291 -13.21 13.01 -28.37
C GLN A 291 -12.93 13.06 -29.88
N ILE A 292 -13.96 13.21 -30.70
CA ILE A 292 -13.84 13.39 -32.14
C ILE A 292 -13.18 14.74 -32.42
N PHE A 293 -13.72 15.81 -31.83
CA PHE A 293 -13.16 17.15 -31.93
C PHE A 293 -11.70 17.23 -31.47
N MET A 294 -11.37 16.64 -30.31
CA MET A 294 -10.00 16.62 -29.82
C MET A 294 -9.05 15.88 -30.79
N LYS A 295 -9.52 14.80 -31.43
CA LYS A 295 -8.72 14.05 -32.41
C LYS A 295 -8.47 14.85 -33.68
N GLU A 296 -9.42 15.68 -34.10
CA GLU A 296 -9.32 16.54 -35.28
C GLU A 296 -8.49 17.80 -35.02
N GLN A 297 -8.67 18.45 -33.88
CA GLN A 297 -8.04 19.74 -33.58
C GLN A 297 -6.64 19.63 -32.98
N MET A 298 -6.32 18.55 -32.25
CA MET A 298 -5.02 18.39 -31.61
C MET A 298 -3.84 18.33 -32.60
N PRO A 299 -3.92 17.64 -33.76
CA PRO A 299 -2.87 17.68 -34.77
C PRO A 299 -2.68 19.08 -35.38
N LEU A 300 -3.76 19.80 -35.65
CA LEU A 300 -3.73 21.15 -36.23
C LEU A 300 -3.05 22.14 -35.27
N ILE A 301 -3.45 22.16 -33.99
CA ILE A 301 -2.85 23.05 -32.99
C ILE A 301 -1.39 22.71 -32.73
N ARG A 302 -1.01 21.42 -32.79
CA ARG A 302 0.40 21.00 -32.69
C ARG A 302 1.23 21.41 -33.91
N ALA A 303 0.65 21.40 -35.10
CA ALA A 303 1.30 21.86 -36.31
C ALA A 303 1.51 23.38 -36.30
N GLU A 304 0.51 24.13 -35.83
CA GLU A 304 0.59 25.58 -35.63
C GLU A 304 1.56 25.97 -34.50
N ASN A 305 1.72 25.10 -33.48
CA ASN A 305 2.53 25.38 -32.30
C ASN A 305 3.51 24.25 -31.94
N PRO A 306 4.59 24.04 -32.73
CA PRO A 306 5.47 22.87 -32.58
C PRO A 306 6.29 22.87 -31.29
N LYS A 307 6.56 24.05 -30.71
CA LYS A 307 7.40 24.23 -29.52
C LYS A 307 6.59 24.39 -28.23
N MET A 308 5.26 24.42 -28.29
CA MET A 308 4.43 24.62 -27.11
C MET A 308 4.33 23.33 -26.27
N PRO A 309 4.33 23.45 -24.92
CA PRO A 309 4.14 22.31 -24.07
C PRO A 309 2.70 21.78 -24.19
N LEU A 310 2.55 20.45 -24.07
CA LEU A 310 1.26 19.76 -24.24
C LEU A 310 0.13 20.34 -23.38
N LYS A 311 0.45 20.84 -22.18
CA LYS A 311 -0.51 21.47 -21.26
C LYS A 311 -1.19 22.68 -21.89
N ASP A 312 -0.43 23.54 -22.56
CA ASP A 312 -0.96 24.77 -23.16
C ASP A 312 -1.69 24.46 -24.48
N ILE A 313 -1.22 23.47 -25.24
CA ILE A 313 -1.93 22.94 -26.41
C ILE A 313 -3.31 22.41 -26.01
N MET A 314 -3.40 21.64 -24.92
CA MET A 314 -4.70 21.15 -24.41
C MET A 314 -5.61 22.29 -23.96
N ARG A 315 -5.05 23.39 -23.41
CA ARG A 315 -5.83 24.58 -23.05
C ARG A 315 -6.40 25.29 -24.28
N ILE A 316 -5.64 25.36 -25.37
CA ILE A 316 -6.10 25.92 -26.66
C ILE A 316 -7.19 25.02 -27.26
N VAL A 317 -7.00 23.70 -27.29
CA VAL A 317 -8.02 22.75 -27.76
C VAL A 317 -9.33 22.93 -26.97
N ALA A 318 -9.24 23.05 -25.64
CA ALA A 318 -10.40 23.26 -24.78
C ALA A 318 -11.05 24.64 -24.96
N ALA A 319 -10.30 25.67 -25.33
CA ALA A 319 -10.85 26.98 -25.66
C ALA A 319 -11.50 27.03 -27.05
N ARG A 320 -11.14 26.11 -27.96
CA ARG A 320 -11.77 25.99 -29.29
C ARG A 320 -13.08 25.19 -29.28
N TRP A 321 -13.43 24.54 -28.17
CA TRP A 321 -14.65 23.74 -27.99
C TRP A 321 -15.68 24.50 -27.18
#